data_AF-V6LLR3-F1
#
_entry.id   AF-V6LLR3-F1
#
_cell.length_a   1.000
_cell.length_b   1.000
_cell.length_c   1.000
_cell.angle_alpha   90.00
_cell.angle_beta   90.00
_cell.angle_gamma   90.00
#
_symmetry.space_group_name_H-M   'P 1'
#
loop_
_entity.id
_entity.type
_entity.pdbx_description
1 polymer ?
#
loop_
_entity_poly.entity_id
_entity_poly.type
_entity_poly.pdbx_seq_one_letter_code
_entity_poly.pdbx_strand_id
1 'polypeptide(L)'
;MNSFKEVSAALQIALTDLQAGGELQVVHQILEMKRGLNSKISFEQQKKTQQIKDQVATINELKGINIQEPTQKHAEVSNLVNQVSDLKKEAKSLLTERNALVEQLKSLTKEVNKNTTSKQSEQQKIEAACQLFHQITGVFWEDQEVGYVLSEEIAKPIKYSDSQSATDQLWEMIDM
;
A
#
# COMPACT_ATOMS: atom_id res chain seq x y z
N MET A 1 -25.17 -77.64 -62.47
CA MET A 1 -25.97 -78.73 -61.88
C MET A 1 -26.23 -78.60 -60.37
N ASN A 2 -25.42 -77.87 -59.59
CA ASN A 2 -25.64 -77.72 -58.13
C ASN A 2 -26.79 -76.77 -57.74
N SER A 3 -26.94 -75.64 -58.45
CA SER A 3 -28.01 -74.65 -58.19
C SER A 3 -29.43 -75.20 -58.35
N PHE A 4 -29.66 -76.15 -59.27
CA PHE A 4 -31.00 -76.71 -59.48
C PHE A 4 -31.41 -77.70 -58.38
N LYS A 5 -30.44 -78.43 -57.82
CA LYS A 5 -30.67 -79.30 -56.65
C LYS A 5 -30.95 -78.50 -55.39
N GLU A 6 -30.27 -77.37 -55.21
CA GLU A 6 -30.51 -76.44 -54.09
C GLU A 6 -31.90 -75.80 -54.16
N VAL A 7 -32.33 -75.35 -55.34
CA VAL A 7 -33.68 -74.79 -55.55
C VAL A 7 -34.76 -75.86 -55.39
N SER A 8 -34.55 -77.08 -55.92
CA SER A 8 -35.49 -78.19 -55.75
C SER A 8 -35.62 -78.63 -54.28
N ALA A 9 -34.52 -78.64 -53.53
CA ALA A 9 -34.54 -78.95 -52.10
C ALA A 9 -35.25 -77.86 -51.30
N ALA A 10 -35.03 -76.58 -51.62
CA ALA A 10 -35.71 -75.46 -51.00
C ALA A 10 -37.23 -75.48 -51.25
N LEU A 11 -37.66 -75.80 -52.47
CA LEU A 11 -39.09 -75.96 -52.82
C LEU A 11 -39.74 -77.14 -52.10
N GLN A 12 -39.03 -78.27 -51.98
CA GLN A 12 -39.54 -79.43 -51.25
C GLN A 12 -39.72 -79.13 -49.76
N ILE A 13 -38.77 -78.43 -49.15
CA ILE A 13 -38.85 -78.00 -47.75
C ILE A 13 -40.01 -77.02 -47.54
N ALA A 14 -40.20 -76.06 -48.44
CA ALA A 14 -41.30 -75.10 -48.38
C ALA A 14 -42.68 -75.78 -48.54
N LEU A 15 -42.80 -76.76 -49.43
CA LEU A 15 -44.02 -77.53 -49.62
C LEU A 15 -44.36 -78.36 -48.37
N THR A 16 -43.34 -78.96 -47.75
CA THR A 16 -43.48 -79.77 -46.53
C THR A 16 -43.86 -78.90 -45.33
N ASP A 17 -43.30 -77.69 -45.23
CA ASP A 17 -43.63 -76.72 -44.18
C ASP A 17 -45.08 -76.22 -44.32
N LEU A 18 -45.52 -75.90 -45.53
CA LEU A 18 -46.92 -75.53 -45.82
C LEU A 18 -47.91 -76.65 -45.48
N GLN A 19 -47.54 -77.91 -45.69
CA GLN A 19 -48.34 -79.08 -45.31
C GLN A 19 -48.36 -79.32 -43.79
N ALA A 20 -47.33 -78.86 -43.07
CA ALA A 20 -47.20 -78.98 -41.62
C ALA A 20 -47.69 -77.74 -40.84
N GLY A 21 -48.24 -76.73 -41.52
CA GLY A 21 -48.81 -75.52 -40.90
C GLY A 21 -47.91 -74.28 -40.90
N GLY A 22 -46.74 -74.30 -41.54
CA GLY A 22 -45.87 -73.13 -41.79
C GLY A 22 -44.93 -72.76 -40.64
N GLU A 23 -44.68 -73.66 -39.70
CA GLU A 23 -43.91 -73.41 -38.48
C GLU A 23 -42.43 -73.11 -38.76
N LEU A 24 -41.81 -73.75 -39.76
CA LEU A 24 -40.40 -73.57 -40.10
C LEU A 24 -40.11 -72.16 -40.62
N GLN A 25 -41.00 -71.62 -41.47
CA GLN A 25 -40.89 -70.26 -41.98
C GLN A 25 -41.01 -69.22 -40.86
N VAL A 26 -41.92 -69.45 -39.89
CA VAL A 26 -42.06 -68.60 -38.69
C VAL A 26 -40.80 -68.66 -37.83
N VAL A 27 -40.24 -69.86 -37.59
CA VAL A 27 -38.98 -70.03 -36.85
C VAL A 27 -37.82 -69.30 -37.53
N HIS A 28 -37.76 -69.32 -38.87
CA HIS A 28 -36.72 -68.60 -39.62
C HIS A 28 -36.83 -67.08 -39.44
N GLN A 29 -38.04 -66.52 -39.56
CA GLN A 29 -38.29 -65.09 -39.32
C GLN A 29 -37.94 -64.69 -37.88
N ILE A 30 -38.27 -65.53 -36.89
CA ILE A 30 -37.89 -65.30 -35.49
C ILE A 30 -36.37 -65.26 -35.32
N LEU A 31 -35.63 -66.16 -35.99
CA LEU A 31 -34.17 -66.18 -35.94
C LEU A 31 -33.55 -64.94 -36.61
N GLU A 32 -34.09 -64.49 -37.73
CA GLU A 32 -33.64 -63.25 -38.38
C GLU A 32 -33.93 -62.01 -37.52
N MET A 33 -35.14 -61.90 -36.95
CA MET A 33 -35.49 -60.84 -36.02
C MET A 33 -34.57 -60.86 -34.79
N LYS A 34 -34.29 -62.05 -34.24
CA LYS A 34 -33.36 -62.21 -33.10
C LYS A 34 -31.95 -61.78 -33.46
N ARG A 35 -31.44 -62.14 -34.65
CA ARG A 35 -30.13 -61.66 -35.12
C ARG A 35 -30.11 -60.14 -35.25
N GLY A 36 -31.13 -59.55 -35.86
CA GLY A 36 -31.26 -58.10 -36.01
C GLY A 36 -31.31 -57.37 -34.66
N LEU A 37 -32.07 -57.89 -33.69
CA LEU A 37 -32.12 -57.36 -32.32
C LEU A 37 -30.76 -57.46 -31.62
N ASN A 38 -30.08 -58.60 -31.73
CA ASN A 38 -28.76 -58.77 -31.12
C ASN A 38 -27.72 -57.79 -31.70
N SER A 39 -27.74 -57.55 -33.01
CA SER A 39 -26.86 -56.56 -33.64
C SER A 39 -27.16 -55.13 -33.15
N LYS A 40 -28.44 -54.76 -32.99
CA LYS A 40 -28.83 -53.46 -32.44
C LYS A 40 -28.40 -53.29 -30.99
N ILE A 41 -28.59 -54.31 -30.16
CA ILE A 41 -28.17 -54.30 -28.75
C ILE A 41 -26.65 -54.15 -28.65
N SER A 42 -25.89 -54.89 -29.46
CA SER A 42 -24.43 -54.81 -29.49
C SER A 42 -23.94 -53.42 -29.89
N PHE A 43 -24.57 -52.80 -30.90
CA PHE A 43 -24.24 -51.44 -31.33
C PHE A 43 -24.51 -50.40 -30.24
N GLU A 44 -25.68 -50.46 -29.59
CA GLU A 44 -26.02 -49.53 -28.50
C GLU A 44 -25.12 -49.72 -27.26
N GLN A 45 -24.73 -50.96 -26.95
CA GLN A 45 -23.75 -51.22 -25.90
C GLN A 45 -22.40 -50.58 -26.22
N GLN A 46 -21.89 -50.77 -27.44
CA GLN A 46 -20.61 -50.20 -27.85
C GLN A 46 -20.64 -48.65 -27.79
N LYS A 47 -21.74 -48.04 -28.23
CA LYS A 47 -21.97 -46.60 -28.15
C LYS A 47 -21.96 -46.08 -26.71
N LYS A 48 -22.68 -46.74 -25.79
CA LYS A 48 -22.70 -46.37 -24.37
C LYS A 48 -21.33 -46.54 -23.72
N THR A 49 -20.60 -47.61 -24.04
CA THR A 49 -19.24 -47.81 -23.53
C THR A 49 -18.30 -46.69 -23.98
N GLN A 50 -18.42 -46.23 -25.23
CA GLN A 50 -17.60 -45.11 -25.71
C GLN A 50 -17.96 -43.80 -24.99
N GLN A 51 -19.25 -43.50 -24.82
CA GLN A 51 -19.68 -42.31 -24.06
C GLN A 51 -19.16 -42.30 -22.63
N ILE A 52 -19.17 -43.45 -21.95
CA ILE A 52 -18.63 -43.58 -20.59
C ILE A 52 -17.11 -43.31 -20.59
N LYS A 53 -16.36 -43.84 -21.56
CA LYS A 53 -14.91 -43.58 -21.67
C LYS A 53 -14.62 -42.09 -21.85
N ASP A 54 -15.38 -41.42 -22.72
CA ASP A 54 -15.20 -39.99 -22.98
C ASP A 54 -15.51 -39.17 -21.72
N GLN A 55 -16.60 -39.48 -21.01
CA GLN A 55 -16.94 -38.83 -19.74
C GLN A 55 -15.88 -39.06 -18.65
N VAL A 56 -15.33 -40.27 -18.54
CA VAL A 56 -14.25 -40.57 -17.59
C VAL A 56 -12.98 -39.80 -17.93
N ALA A 57 -12.65 -39.65 -19.22
CA ALA A 57 -11.53 -38.83 -19.65
C ALA A 57 -11.73 -37.35 -19.25
N THR A 58 -12.91 -36.78 -19.49
CA THR A 58 -13.23 -35.40 -19.08
C THR A 58 -13.16 -35.22 -17.56
N ILE A 59 -13.65 -36.19 -16.77
CA ILE A 59 -13.56 -36.13 -15.30
C ILE A 59 -12.10 -36.17 -14.83
N ASN A 60 -11.27 -36.98 -15.47
CA ASN A 60 -9.85 -37.07 -15.13
C ASN A 60 -9.09 -35.78 -15.50
N GLU A 61 -9.42 -35.15 -16.63
CA GLU A 61 -8.90 -33.83 -17.00
C GLU A 61 -9.29 -32.78 -15.96
N LEU A 62 -10.55 -32.75 -15.52
CA LEU A 62 -11.04 -31.83 -14.50
C LEU A 62 -10.37 -32.05 -13.13
N LYS A 63 -10.10 -33.31 -12.75
CA LYS A 63 -9.33 -33.62 -11.54
C LYS A 63 -7.85 -33.24 -11.64
N GLY A 64 -7.31 -33.18 -12.85
CA GLY A 64 -5.95 -32.71 -13.12
C GLY A 64 -5.79 -31.19 -13.02
N ILE A 65 -6.90 -30.43 -13.01
CA ILE A 65 -6.88 -28.99 -12.74
C ILE A 65 -6.55 -28.81 -11.25
N ASN A 66 -5.32 -28.38 -10.99
CA ASN A 66 -4.77 -28.21 -9.65
C ASN A 66 -5.54 -27.12 -8.87
N ILE A 67 -6.37 -27.51 -7.90
CA ILE A 67 -7.16 -26.62 -7.02
C ILE A 67 -6.26 -25.93 -5.97
N GLN A 68 -4.95 -25.84 -6.16
CA GLN A 68 -4.03 -25.19 -5.20
C GLN A 68 -4.00 -23.66 -5.29
N GLU A 69 -4.42 -23.06 -6.40
CA GLU A 69 -4.38 -21.61 -6.61
C GLU A 69 -5.23 -20.77 -5.62
N PRO A 70 -6.44 -21.18 -5.20
CA PRO A 70 -7.26 -20.41 -4.28
C PRO A 70 -6.65 -20.27 -2.88
N THR A 71 -6.01 -21.32 -2.37
CA THR A 71 -5.48 -21.38 -1.01
C THR A 71 -4.21 -20.52 -0.84
N GLN A 72 -3.35 -20.48 -1.87
CA GLN A 72 -2.16 -19.62 -1.86
C GLN A 72 -2.53 -18.13 -1.96
N LYS A 73 -3.44 -17.77 -2.88
CA LYS A 73 -3.93 -16.39 -3.01
C LYS A 73 -4.61 -15.91 -1.73
N HIS A 74 -5.33 -16.78 -1.01
CA HIS A 74 -5.96 -16.42 0.26
C HIS A 74 -4.92 -16.14 1.37
N ALA A 75 -3.81 -16.89 1.40
CA ALA A 75 -2.71 -16.64 2.34
C ALA A 75 -1.98 -15.32 2.03
N GLU A 76 -1.74 -15.03 0.76
CA GLU A 76 -1.13 -13.77 0.31
C GLU A 76 -2.02 -12.57 0.67
N VAL A 77 -3.33 -12.65 0.41
CA VAL A 77 -4.29 -11.61 0.80
C VAL A 77 -4.29 -11.40 2.32
N SER A 78 -4.27 -12.48 3.11
CA SER A 78 -4.20 -12.36 4.58
C SER A 78 -2.91 -11.68 5.04
N ASN A 79 -1.77 -11.98 4.42
CA ASN A 79 -0.50 -11.34 4.73
C ASN A 79 -0.50 -9.85 4.36
N LEU A 80 -1.04 -9.49 3.20
CA LEU A 80 -1.19 -8.09 2.79
C LEU A 80 -2.10 -7.31 3.75
N VAL A 81 -3.20 -7.91 4.20
CA VAL A 81 -4.10 -7.30 5.20
C VAL A 81 -3.36 -7.03 6.51
N ASN A 82 -2.53 -7.96 6.96
CA ASN A 82 -1.71 -7.77 8.16
C ASN A 82 -0.68 -6.64 7.97
N GLN A 83 0.03 -6.61 6.84
CA GLN A 83 0.98 -5.54 6.52
C GLN A 83 0.29 -4.16 6.48
N VAL A 84 -0.88 -4.06 5.86
CA VAL A 84 -1.67 -2.81 5.84
C VAL A 84 -2.10 -2.39 7.25
N SER A 85 -2.47 -3.35 8.11
CA SER A 85 -2.82 -3.08 9.50
C SER A 85 -1.62 -2.53 10.30
N ASP A 86 -0.44 -3.11 10.12
CA ASP A 86 0.77 -2.67 10.83
C ASP A 86 1.26 -1.31 10.33
N LEU A 87 1.27 -1.07 9.00
CA LEU A 87 1.56 0.25 8.43
C LEU A 87 0.58 1.31 8.94
N LYS A 88 -0.69 0.96 9.14
CA LYS A 88 -1.69 1.88 9.72
C LYS A 88 -1.39 2.23 11.18
N LYS A 89 -0.86 1.29 11.97
CA LYS A 89 -0.42 1.56 13.35
C LYS A 89 0.80 2.47 13.36
N GLU A 90 1.78 2.18 12.50
CA GLU A 90 2.99 2.99 12.36
C GLU A 90 2.67 4.43 11.93
N ALA A 91 1.81 4.60 10.93
CA ALA A 91 1.35 5.92 10.49
C ALA A 91 0.66 6.72 11.61
N LYS A 92 -0.13 6.06 12.46
CA LYS A 92 -0.72 6.72 13.64
C LYS A 92 0.34 7.14 14.65
N SER A 93 1.33 6.29 14.91
CA SER A 93 2.45 6.61 15.80
C SER A 93 3.24 7.82 15.30
N LEU A 94 3.59 7.84 14.02
CA LEU A 94 4.29 8.96 13.39
C LEU A 94 3.44 10.25 13.43
N LEU A 95 2.12 10.16 13.25
CA LEU A 95 1.23 11.31 13.37
C LEU A 95 1.26 11.89 14.80
N THR A 96 1.27 11.02 15.82
CA THR A 96 1.35 11.47 17.23
C THR A 96 2.70 12.13 17.54
N GLU A 97 3.80 11.56 17.07
CA GLU A 97 5.14 12.12 17.24
C GLU A 97 5.27 13.48 16.55
N ARG A 98 4.82 13.57 15.30
CA ARG A 98 4.78 14.83 14.53
C ARG A 98 3.99 15.91 15.27
N ASN A 99 2.85 15.57 15.85
CA ASN A 99 2.05 16.54 16.61
C ASN A 99 2.76 16.99 17.89
N ALA A 100 3.45 16.10 18.60
CA ALA A 100 4.26 16.46 19.76
C ALA A 100 5.41 17.42 19.39
N LEU A 101 6.12 17.15 18.30
CA LEU A 101 7.18 18.02 17.79
C LEU A 101 6.66 19.40 17.37
N VAL A 102 5.48 19.45 16.74
CA VAL A 102 4.83 20.73 16.38
C VAL A 102 4.51 21.57 17.61
N GLU A 103 4.02 20.95 18.70
CA GLU A 103 3.76 21.69 19.93
C GLU A 103 5.05 22.17 20.60
N GLN A 104 6.13 21.38 20.59
CA GLN A 104 7.44 21.81 21.06
C GLN A 104 8.00 22.99 20.24
N LEU A 105 7.83 22.98 18.92
CA LEU A 105 8.23 24.10 18.06
C LEU A 105 7.43 25.37 18.38
N LYS A 106 6.12 25.25 18.63
CA LYS A 106 5.29 26.38 19.04
C LYS A 106 5.72 26.95 20.38
N SER A 107 6.05 26.11 21.38
CA SER A 107 6.53 26.59 22.67
C SER A 107 7.87 27.29 22.55
N LEU A 108 8.81 26.73 21.79
CA LEU A 108 10.12 27.33 21.55
C LEU A 108 10.01 28.67 20.82
N THR A 109 9.13 28.76 19.81
CA THR A 109 8.87 30.01 19.09
C THR A 109 8.33 31.10 20.03
N LYS A 110 7.42 30.74 20.95
CA LYS A 110 6.91 31.69 21.96
C LYS A 110 8.02 32.17 22.89
N GLU A 111 8.91 31.28 23.32
CA GLU A 111 10.04 31.62 24.19
C GLU A 111 11.05 32.53 23.48
N VAL A 112 11.40 32.24 22.23
CA VAL A 112 12.26 33.09 21.40
C VAL A 112 11.65 34.48 21.25
N ASN A 113 10.35 34.58 20.95
CA ASN A 113 9.68 35.86 20.83
C ASN A 113 9.69 36.64 22.15
N LYS A 114 9.39 35.97 23.27
CA LYS A 114 9.44 36.59 24.60
C LYS A 114 10.84 37.12 24.93
N ASN A 115 11.88 36.33 24.69
CA ASN A 115 13.26 36.73 24.92
C ASN A 115 13.68 37.89 24.03
N THR A 116 13.23 37.90 22.76
CA THR A 116 13.52 39.00 21.82
C THR A 116 12.87 40.30 22.28
N THR A 117 11.60 40.27 22.67
CA THR A 117 10.91 41.44 23.22
C THR A 117 11.54 41.93 24.52
N SER A 118 11.95 41.02 25.40
CA SER A 118 12.66 41.38 26.64
C SER A 118 13.98 42.09 26.35
N LYS A 119 14.80 41.54 25.44
CA LYS A 119 16.07 42.15 25.03
C LYS A 119 15.87 43.51 24.37
N GLN A 120 14.85 43.67 23.53
CA GLN A 120 14.51 44.96 22.93
C GLN A 120 14.12 45.99 24.00
N SER A 121 13.31 45.60 24.99
CA SER A 121 12.95 46.48 26.10
C SER A 121 14.15 46.86 26.96
N GLU A 122 15.06 45.92 27.22
CA GLU A 122 16.30 46.18 27.96
C GLU A 122 17.24 47.11 27.18
N GLN A 123 17.40 46.89 25.88
CA GLN A 123 18.18 47.76 25.01
C GLN A 123 17.63 49.19 24.98
N GLN A 124 16.31 49.37 24.90
CA GLN A 124 15.68 50.70 25.00
C GLN A 124 15.95 51.38 26.33
N LYS A 125 15.96 50.64 27.45
CA LYS A 125 16.30 51.19 28.77
C LYS A 125 17.76 51.61 28.86
N ILE A 126 18.68 50.80 28.32
CA ILE A 126 20.11 51.13 28.27
C ILE A 126 20.32 52.38 27.42
N GLU A 127 19.71 52.44 26.23
CA GLU A 127 19.83 53.59 25.34
C GLU A 127 19.27 54.87 25.99
N ALA A 128 18.12 54.80 26.66
CA ALA A 128 17.57 55.92 27.42
C ALA A 128 18.49 56.35 28.57
N ALA A 129 19.10 55.41 29.29
CA ALA A 129 20.07 55.72 30.34
C ALA A 129 21.33 56.38 29.77
N CYS A 130 21.88 55.88 28.65
CA CYS A 130 23.02 56.49 27.96
C CYS A 130 22.69 57.91 27.49
N GLN A 131 21.49 58.13 26.94
CA GLN A 131 21.04 59.47 26.54
C GLN A 131 20.94 60.42 27.74
N LEU A 132 20.40 59.96 28.87
CA LEU A 132 20.35 60.75 30.10
C LEU A 132 21.76 61.08 30.61
N PHE A 133 22.68 60.11 30.59
CA PHE A 133 24.08 60.38 30.94
C PHE A 133 24.69 61.45 30.03
N HIS A 134 24.56 61.31 28.71
CA HIS A 134 25.05 62.32 27.76
C HIS A 134 24.41 63.69 27.98
N GLN A 135 23.11 63.75 28.31
CA GLN A 135 22.41 65.01 28.60
C GLN A 135 22.90 65.69 29.87
N ILE A 136 23.20 64.92 30.92
CA ILE A 136 23.64 65.45 32.21
C ILE A 136 25.11 65.86 32.15
N THR A 137 25.95 65.04 31.52
CA THR A 137 27.41 65.19 31.62
C THR A 137 28.06 65.78 30.36
N GLY A 138 27.38 65.76 29.21
CA GLY A 138 27.99 66.11 27.93
C GLY A 138 29.16 65.20 27.52
N VAL A 139 29.38 64.09 28.23
CA VAL A 139 30.48 63.13 27.99
C VAL A 139 30.10 62.18 26.88
N PHE A 140 31.02 61.93 25.95
CA PHE A 140 30.90 60.95 24.89
C PHE A 140 32.15 60.08 24.85
N TRP A 141 31.97 58.78 24.66
CA TRP A 141 33.05 57.82 24.49
C TRP A 141 33.06 57.32 23.05
N GLU A 142 34.20 57.42 22.37
CA GLU A 142 34.38 56.83 21.03
C GLU A 142 34.76 55.35 21.14
N ASP A 143 35.58 55.00 22.14
CA ASP A 143 35.96 53.64 22.48
C ASP A 143 36.20 53.48 24.00
N GLN A 144 36.84 52.38 24.41
CA GLN A 144 37.08 52.08 25.83
C GLN A 144 38.14 52.97 26.49
N GLU A 145 38.96 53.66 25.70
CA GLU A 145 40.12 54.44 26.17
C GLU A 145 40.00 55.94 25.82
N VAL A 146 39.16 56.29 24.86
CA VAL A 146 39.03 57.64 24.30
C VAL A 146 37.61 58.17 24.48
N GLY A 147 37.52 59.32 25.17
CA GLY A 147 36.28 60.08 25.31
C GLY A 147 36.52 61.58 25.34
N TYR A 148 35.45 62.34 25.19
CA TYR A 148 35.45 63.80 25.20
C TYR A 148 34.19 64.36 25.89
N VAL A 149 34.29 65.59 26.39
CA VAL A 149 33.16 66.36 26.94
C VAL A 149 32.81 67.50 25.98
N LEU A 150 31.55 67.61 25.60
CA LEU A 150 31.03 68.74 24.82
C LEU A 150 30.72 69.92 25.75
N SER A 151 31.49 71.00 25.65
CA SER A 151 31.16 72.32 26.23
C SER A 151 30.63 73.28 25.17
N GLU A 152 30.05 74.42 25.56
CA GLU A 152 29.39 75.36 24.64
C GLU A 152 30.26 75.82 23.45
N GLU A 153 31.59 75.86 23.60
CA GLU A 153 32.49 76.39 22.58
C GLU A 153 33.39 75.34 21.90
N ILE A 154 33.78 74.27 22.61
CA ILE A 154 34.73 73.25 22.12
C ILE A 154 34.50 71.87 22.76
N ALA A 155 34.93 70.80 22.07
CA ALA A 155 35.04 69.45 22.64
C ALA A 155 36.39 69.28 23.35
N LYS A 156 36.38 68.84 24.62
CA LYS A 156 37.59 68.65 25.43
C LYS A 156 37.85 67.15 25.66
N PRO A 157 39.07 66.64 25.36
CA PRO A 157 39.37 65.22 25.55
C PRO A 157 39.48 64.85 27.03
N ILE A 158 39.02 63.65 27.38
CA ILE A 158 39.11 63.08 28.72
C ILE A 158 40.43 62.30 28.82
N LYS A 159 41.26 62.62 29.83
CA LYS A 159 42.54 61.92 30.08
C LYS A 159 42.75 61.75 31.58
N TYR A 160 42.82 60.51 32.05
CA TYR A 160 43.00 60.19 33.46
C TYR A 160 43.93 58.98 33.64
N SER A 161 44.63 58.96 34.77
CA SER A 161 45.54 57.88 35.17
C SER A 161 44.91 56.90 36.18
N ASP A 162 43.87 57.33 36.90
CA ASP A 162 43.10 56.49 37.82
C ASP A 162 41.62 56.90 37.86
N SER A 163 40.76 56.04 38.42
CA SER A 163 39.31 56.22 38.39
C SER A 163 38.79 57.37 39.26
N GLN A 164 39.49 57.69 40.35
CA GLN A 164 39.05 58.73 41.29
C GLN A 164 39.32 60.11 40.68
N SER A 165 40.56 60.34 40.22
CA SER A 165 40.94 61.59 39.57
C SER A 165 40.14 61.84 38.29
N ALA A 166 39.78 60.77 37.56
CA ALA A 166 38.90 60.86 36.40
C ALA A 166 37.51 61.40 36.75
N THR A 167 36.93 60.88 37.84
CA THR A 167 35.58 61.25 38.25
C THR A 167 35.53 62.71 38.70
N ASP A 168 36.51 63.12 39.50
CA ASP A 168 36.62 64.50 39.98
C ASP A 168 36.83 65.48 38.81
N GLN A 169 37.73 65.16 37.87
CA GLN A 169 37.95 65.95 36.66
C GLN A 169 36.68 66.08 35.78
N LEU A 170 35.93 64.99 35.62
CA LEU A 170 34.70 65.00 34.81
C LEU A 170 33.64 65.90 35.43
N TRP A 171 33.44 65.85 36.74
CA TRP A 171 32.48 66.74 37.41
C TRP A 171 32.89 68.21 37.35
N GLU A 172 34.17 68.53 37.48
CA GLU A 172 34.68 69.91 37.28
C GLU A 172 34.42 70.42 35.85
N MET A 173 34.44 69.55 34.86
CA MET A 173 34.19 69.90 33.46
C MET A 173 32.71 70.10 33.13
N ILE A 174 31.79 69.58 33.95
CA ILE A 174 30.33 69.69 33.79
C ILE A 174 29.77 70.97 34.45
N ASP A 175 30.38 71.42 35.55
CA ASP A 175 29.94 72.58 36.35
C ASP A 175 30.45 73.95 35.84
N MET A 176 31.10 74.00 34.66
CA MET A 176 31.58 75.23 34.00
C MET A 176 30.74 75.59 32.78
#